data_AF-A0A940PS50-F1
#
_entry.id   AF-A0A940PS50-F1
#
_cell.length_a   1.000
_cell.length_b   1.000
_cell.length_c   1.000
_cell.angle_alpha   90.00
_cell.angle_beta   90.00
_cell.angle_gamma   90.00
#
_symmetry.space_group_name_H-M   'P 1'
#
loop_
_entity.id
_entity.type
_entity.pdbx_description
1 polymer ?
#
loop_
_entity_poly.entity_id
_entity_poly.type
_entity_poly.pdbx_seq_one_letter_code
_entity_poly.pdbx_strand_id
1 'polypeptide(L)'
;MDANDKSLTQFATRVRQMILQYQSVQKQNADLNTRIEALDGRVKELEAELKQAHIDYESLKMAKMIEISDGELDTAKKRLSKLIRDVNKCITLLSE
;
A
#
# COMPACT_ATOMS: atom_id res chain seq x y z
N MET A 1 63.59 28.10 12.43
CA MET A 1 62.30 28.05 13.16
C MET A 1 62.54 27.23 14.41
N ASP A 2 62.11 27.76 15.55
CA ASP A 2 62.30 27.12 16.85
C ASP A 2 61.45 25.83 16.96
N ALA A 3 61.85 24.88 17.80
CA ALA A 3 61.13 23.60 17.94
C ALA A 3 59.67 23.81 18.37
N ASN A 4 59.40 24.88 19.11
CA ASN A 4 58.07 25.28 19.55
C ASN A 4 57.19 25.79 18.39
N ASP A 5 57.75 26.57 17.45
CA ASP A 5 57.03 27.06 16.27
C ASP A 5 56.56 25.92 15.36
N LYS A 6 57.39 24.88 15.24
CA LYS A 6 57.07 23.69 14.44
C LYS A 6 55.91 22.91 15.06
N SER A 7 55.94 22.70 16.38
CA SER A 7 54.87 22.04 17.13
C SER A 7 53.55 22.82 17.05
N LEU A 8 53.61 24.15 17.18
CA LEU A 8 52.43 25.01 17.07
C LEU A 8 51.80 24.95 15.67
N THR A 9 52.64 25.00 14.63
CA THR A 9 52.19 24.89 13.22
C THR A 9 51.54 23.54 12.95
N GLN A 10 52.12 22.45 13.47
CA GLN A 10 51.56 21.11 13.34
C GLN A 10 50.21 20.99 14.04
N PHE A 11 50.10 21.50 15.27
CA PHE A 11 48.84 21.53 16.01
C PHE A 11 47.76 22.31 15.26
N ALA A 12 48.07 23.53 14.81
CA ALA A 12 47.13 24.36 14.05
C ALA A 12 46.64 23.67 12.78
N THR A 13 47.53 22.93 12.09
CA THR A 13 47.17 22.13 10.91
C THR A 13 46.21 20.99 11.26
N ARG A 14 46.47 20.28 12.35
CA ARG A 14 45.59 19.18 12.83
C ARG A 14 44.22 19.70 13.25
N VAL A 15 44.15 20.84 13.93
CA VAL A 15 42.87 21.46 14.31
C VAL A 15 42.08 21.86 13.05
N ARG A 16 42.73 22.46 12.03
CA ARG A 16 42.05 22.76 10.76
C ARG A 16 41.54 21.50 10.06
N GLN A 17 42.34 20.43 10.01
CA GLN A 17 41.89 19.16 9.45
C GLN A 17 40.66 18.61 10.20
N MET A 18 40.67 18.66 11.53
CA MET A 18 39.55 18.22 12.35
C MET A 18 38.27 19.04 12.08
N ILE A 19 38.39 20.37 11.95
CA ILE A 19 37.25 21.25 11.61
C ILE A 19 36.66 20.88 10.25
N LEU A 20 37.50 20.68 9.23
CA LEU A 20 37.03 20.30 7.89
C LEU A 20 36.32 18.94 7.89
N GLN A 21 36.86 17.97 8.64
CA GLN A 21 36.22 16.65 8.79
C GLN A 21 34.87 16.76 9.50
N TYR A 22 34.79 17.56 10.57
CA TYR A 22 33.54 17.80 11.29
C TYR A 22 32.48 18.42 10.37
N GLN A 23 32.84 19.45 9.59
CA GLN A 23 31.94 20.06 8.62
C GLN A 23 31.46 19.06 7.55
N SER A 24 32.35 18.20 7.07
CA SER A 24 32.00 17.15 6.12
C SER A 24 31.00 16.15 6.72
N VAL A 25 31.22 15.71 7.95
CA VAL A 25 30.30 14.77 8.64
C VAL A 25 28.96 15.43 8.93
N GLN A 26 28.96 16.70 9.34
CA GLN A 26 27.73 17.45 9.57
C GLN A 26 26.89 17.57 8.29
N LYS A 27 27.54 17.83 7.15
CA LYS A 27 26.87 17.85 5.84
C LYS A 27 26.30 16.48 5.48
N GLN A 28 27.08 15.41 5.63
CA GLN A 28 26.61 14.05 5.36
C GLN A 28 25.41 13.67 6.24
N ASN A 29 25.41 14.08 7.50
CA ASN A 29 24.30 13.83 8.41
C ASN A 29 23.03 14.57 7.95
N ALA A 30 23.16 15.84 7.56
CA ALA A 30 22.04 16.61 7.00
C ALA A 30 21.48 15.96 5.73
N ASP A 31 22.36 15.57 4.79
CA ASP A 31 21.96 14.89 3.55
C ASP A 31 21.26 13.55 3.83
N LEU A 32 21.73 12.78 4.83
CA LEU A 32 21.10 11.54 5.25
C LEU A 32 19.71 11.78 5.86
N ASN A 33 19.55 12.78 6.72
CA ASN A 33 18.25 13.11 7.32
C ASN A 33 17.23 13.51 6.25
N THR A 34 17.63 14.33 5.26
CA THR A 34 16.75 14.68 4.13
C THR A 34 16.34 13.44 3.32
N ARG A 35 17.24 12.47 3.12
CA ARG A 35 16.91 11.21 2.44
C ARG A 35 15.95 10.35 3.26
N ILE A 36 16.12 10.30 4.58
CA ILE A 36 15.22 9.59 5.48
C ILE A 36 13.81 10.21 5.39
N GLU A 37 13.70 11.54 5.49
CA GLU A 37 12.42 12.23 5.38
C GLU A 37 11.72 11.96 4.04
N ALA A 38 12.47 11.96 2.93
CA ALA A 38 11.92 11.64 1.62
C ALA A 38 11.43 10.19 1.52
N LEU A 39 12.18 9.23 2.09
CA LEU A 39 11.80 7.83 2.13
C LEU A 39 10.57 7.61 3.02
N ASP A 40 10.50 8.25 4.18
CA ASP A 40 9.34 8.19 5.07
C ASP A 40 8.08 8.74 4.40
N GLY A 41 8.21 9.83 3.63
CA GLY A 41 7.12 10.35 2.80
C GLY A 41 6.65 9.31 1.78
N ARG A 42 7.59 8.69 1.06
CA ARG A 42 7.29 7.65 0.06
C ARG A 42 6.62 6.42 0.67
N VAL A 43 7.03 6.00 1.87
CA VAL A 43 6.41 4.90 2.60
C VAL A 43 4.97 5.23 2.94
N LYS A 44 4.69 6.42 3.47
CA LYS A 44 3.31 6.85 3.80
C LYS A 44 2.40 6.90 2.57
N GLU A 45 2.91 7.38 1.43
CA GLU A 45 2.17 7.37 0.16
C GLU A 45 1.79 5.94 -0.24
N LEU A 46 2.76 5.02 -0.24
CA LEU A 46 2.53 3.62 -0.61
C LEU A 46 1.59 2.89 0.36
N GLU A 47 1.68 3.18 1.66
CA GLU A 47 0.74 2.63 2.65
C GLU A 47 -0.69 3.11 2.41
N ALA A 48 -0.87 4.38 2.03
CA ALA A 48 -2.18 4.92 1.69
C ALA A 48 -2.74 4.29 0.40
N GLU A 49 -1.92 4.16 -0.65
CA GLU A 49 -2.29 3.48 -1.90
C GLU A 49 -2.68 2.01 -1.64
N LEU A 50 -1.90 1.29 -0.84
CA LEU A 50 -2.17 -0.10 -0.50
C LEU A 50 -3.48 -0.25 0.27
N LYS A 51 -3.75 0.65 1.22
CA LYS A 51 -5.01 0.67 1.95
C LYS A 51 -6.20 0.93 1.02
N GLN A 52 -6.06 1.87 0.09
CA GLN A 52 -7.12 2.16 -0.88
C GLN A 52 -7.36 0.97 -1.80
N ALA A 53 -6.31 0.37 -2.36
CA ALA A 53 -6.40 -0.81 -3.21
C ALA A 53 -7.06 -2.00 -2.48
N HIS A 54 -6.81 -2.16 -1.19
CA HIS A 54 -7.46 -3.19 -0.38
C HIS A 54 -8.97 -2.93 -0.22
N ILE A 55 -9.36 -1.68 0.03
CA ILE A 55 -10.78 -1.29 0.10
C ILE A 55 -11.46 -1.55 -1.25
N ASP A 56 -10.85 -1.11 -2.35
CA ASP A 56 -11.39 -1.28 -3.71
C ASP A 56 -11.55 -2.76 -4.06
N TYR A 57 -10.59 -3.60 -3.67
CA TYR A 57 -10.66 -5.05 -3.85
C TYR A 57 -11.81 -5.68 -3.05
N GLU A 58 -11.97 -5.34 -1.78
CA GLU A 58 -13.08 -5.87 -0.97
C GLU A 58 -14.44 -5.40 -1.49
N SER A 59 -14.55 -4.15 -1.96
CA SER A 59 -15.76 -3.65 -2.64
C SER A 59 -16.06 -4.44 -3.92
N LEU A 60 -15.06 -4.71 -4.75
CA LEU A 60 -15.21 -5.50 -5.96
C LEU A 60 -15.63 -6.95 -5.66
N LYS A 61 -15.01 -7.55 -4.65
CA LYS A 61 -15.35 -8.91 -4.19
C LYS A 61 -16.79 -8.99 -3.70
N MET A 62 -17.26 -7.99 -2.95
CA MET A 62 -18.66 -7.90 -2.51
C MET A 62 -19.60 -7.74 -3.70
N ALA A 63 -19.30 -6.86 -4.65
CA ALA A 63 -20.09 -6.69 -5.87
C ALA A 63 -20.20 -8.00 -6.66
N LYS A 64 -19.09 -8.75 -6.77
CA LYS A 64 -19.08 -10.05 -7.45
C LYS A 64 -19.92 -11.10 -6.73
N MET A 65 -19.91 -11.09 -5.40
CA MET A 65 -20.72 -12.01 -4.60
C MET A 65 -22.22 -11.75 -4.76
N ILE A 66 -22.62 -10.47 -4.84
CA ILE A 66 -24.00 -10.07 -5.14
C ILE A 66 -24.42 -10.54 -6.53
N GLU A 67 -23.58 -10.30 -7.56
CA GLU A 67 -23.83 -10.74 -8.94
C GLU A 67 -24.06 -12.26 -9.04
N ILE A 68 -23.23 -13.05 -8.33
CA ILE A 68 -23.38 -14.51 -8.29
C ILE A 68 -24.69 -14.91 -7.61
N SER A 69 -25.02 -14.27 -6.49
CA SER A 69 -26.23 -14.56 -5.71
C SER A 69 -27.51 -14.26 -6.51
N ASP A 70 -27.53 -13.17 -7.27
CA ASP A 70 -28.63 -12.83 -8.18
C ASP A 70 -28.81 -13.87 -9.30
N GLY A 71 -27.71 -14.38 -9.86
CA GLY A 71 -27.74 -15.44 -10.88
C GLY A 71 -28.30 -16.76 -10.35
N GLU A 72 -27.95 -17.14 -9.12
CA GLU A 72 -28.50 -18.32 -8.46
C GLU A 72 -30.01 -18.18 -8.17
N LEU A 73 -30.43 -16.98 -7.74
CA LEU A 73 -31.83 -16.68 -7.43
C LEU A 73 -32.71 -16.71 -8.70
N ASP A 74 -32.22 -16.15 -9.81
CA ASP A 74 -32.91 -16.24 -11.11
C ASP A 74 -33.04 -17.70 -11.58
N THR A 75 -31.98 -18.50 -11.40
CA THR A 75 -31.99 -19.92 -11.74
C THR A 75 -33.02 -20.70 -10.90
N ALA A 76 -33.09 -20.44 -9.60
CA ALA A 76 -34.08 -21.04 -8.71
C ALA A 76 -35.52 -20.64 -9.09
N LYS A 77 -35.74 -19.36 -9.40
CA LYS A 77 -37.04 -18.85 -9.85
C LYS A 77 -37.51 -19.52 -11.14
N LYS A 78 -36.63 -19.67 -12.13
CA LYS A 78 -36.94 -20.39 -13.38
C LYS A 78 -37.34 -21.85 -13.15
N ARG A 79 -36.63 -22.57 -12.26
CA ARG A 79 -36.97 -23.95 -11.88
C ARG A 79 -38.35 -24.03 -11.22
N LEU A 80 -38.65 -23.12 -10.29
CA LEU A 80 -39.95 -23.05 -9.64
C LEU A 80 -41.09 -22.76 -10.64
N SER A 81 -40.90 -21.80 -11.55
CA SER A 81 -41.88 -21.49 -12.59
C SER A 81 -42.12 -22.64 -13.57
N LYS A 82 -41.13 -23.53 -13.77
CA LYS A 82 -41.32 -24.76 -14.54
C LYS A 82 -42.16 -25.76 -13.77
N LEU A 83 -41.84 -25.99 -12.49
CA LEU A 83 -42.58 -26.92 -11.64
C LEU A 83 -44.07 -26.52 -11.51
N ILE A 84 -44.36 -25.23 -11.32
CA ILE A 84 -45.74 -24.72 -11.30
C ILE A 84 -46.48 -25.04 -12.60
N ARG A 85 -45.83 -24.88 -13.76
CA ARG A 85 -46.43 -25.20 -15.06
C ARG A 85 -46.69 -26.70 -15.22
N ASP A 86 -45.77 -27.54 -14.77
CA ASP A 86 -45.91 -28.99 -14.83
C ASP A 86 -47.03 -29.47 -13.91
N VAL A 87 -47.14 -28.92 -12.69
CA VAL A 87 -48.25 -29.16 -11.77
C VAL A 87 -49.58 -28.71 -12.38
N ASN A 88 -49.65 -27.51 -12.95
CA ASN A 88 -50.87 -27.03 -13.60
C ASN A 88 -51.29 -27.93 -14.76
N LYS A 89 -50.35 -28.44 -15.58
CA LYS A 89 -50.66 -29.42 -16.62
C LYS A 89 -51.24 -30.72 -16.05
N CYS A 90 -50.66 -31.25 -14.97
CA CYS A 90 -51.20 -32.44 -14.30
C CYS A 90 -52.59 -32.19 -13.74
N ILE A 91 -52.84 -31.01 -13.14
CA ILE A 91 -54.17 -30.64 -12.66
C ILE A 91 -55.17 -30.61 -13.82
N THR A 92 -54.83 -29.97 -14.94
CA THR A 92 -55.71 -29.92 -16.12
C THR A 92 -56.06 -31.32 -16.62
N LEU A 93 -55.08 -32.22 -16.72
CA LEU A 93 -55.27 -33.61 -17.13
C LEU A 93 -56.13 -34.43 -16.15
N LEU A 94 -56.19 -34.04 -14.86
CA LEU A 94 -57.03 -34.69 -13.85
C LEU A 94 -58.46 -34.12 -13.80
N SER A 95 -58.66 -32.94 -14.39
CA SER A 95 -59.96 -32.26 -14.47
C SER A 95 -60.68 -32.45 -15.81
N GLU A 96 -60.06 -33.15 -16.76
CA GLU A 96 -60.70 -33.76 -17.94
C GLU A 96 -61.11 -35.21 -17.61
#